data_AF-A0A659R079-F1
#
_entry.id   AF-A0A659R079-F1
#
_cell.length_a   1.000
_cell.length_b   1.000
_cell.length_c   1.000
_cell.angle_alpha   90.00
_cell.angle_beta   90.00
_cell.angle_gamma   90.00
#
_symmetry.space_group_name_H-M   'P 1'
#
loop_
_entity.id
_entity.type
_entity.pdbx_description
1 polymer ?
#
loop_
_entity_poly.entity_id
_entity_poly.type
_entity_poly.pdbx_seq_one_letter_code
_entity_poly.pdbx_strand_id
1 'polypeptide(L)'
;MGGLGGAQMTPFTRAFDNLSQQGRVGVGRSGGRFKPRVVVAVALDELQRVTDTLLMKGLTVFARPVKIAAMQGKHLHELQPDVIFPHDSLAQNALSLALKLKHG
;
A
#
# COMPACT_ATOMS: atom_id res chain seq x y z
N MET A 1 -35.08 -9.53 -11.06
CA MET A 1 -35.05 -8.48 -10.03
C MET A 1 -34.04 -8.94 -8.99
N GLY A 2 -32.75 -8.63 -9.03
CA GLY A 2 -32.05 -7.36 -9.28
C GLY A 2 -31.24 -7.10 -8.01
N GLY A 3 -29.90 -7.18 -8.06
CA GLY A 3 -29.04 -6.77 -6.93
C GLY A 3 -27.81 -7.62 -6.60
N LEU A 4 -27.12 -8.23 -7.57
CA LEU A 4 -25.69 -8.51 -7.35
C LEU A 4 -24.93 -7.20 -7.55
N GLY A 5 -25.01 -6.34 -6.54
CA GLY A 5 -24.26 -5.08 -6.46
C GLY A 5 -22.79 -5.39 -6.69
N GLY A 6 -22.27 -4.93 -7.82
CA GLY A 6 -21.03 -5.41 -8.40
C GLY A 6 -19.88 -5.40 -7.42
N ALA A 7 -18.93 -6.31 -7.64
CA ALA A 7 -17.56 -6.07 -7.23
C ALA A 7 -17.14 -4.73 -7.84
N GLN A 8 -17.34 -3.63 -7.12
CA GLN A 8 -16.79 -2.33 -7.44
C GLN A 8 -15.29 -2.50 -7.30
N MET A 9 -14.67 -2.93 -8.40
CA MET A 9 -13.23 -3.07 -8.51
C MET A 9 -12.67 -1.68 -8.28
N THR A 10 -12.24 -1.44 -7.05
CA THR A 10 -11.66 -0.15 -6.70
C THR A 10 -10.40 0.04 -7.55
N PRO A 11 -10.05 1.28 -7.90
CA PRO A 11 -8.79 1.57 -8.58
C PRO A 11 -7.60 0.93 -7.86
N PHE A 12 -7.66 0.83 -6.52
CA PHE A 12 -6.68 0.14 -5.70
C PHE A 12 -6.63 -1.36 -5.94
N THR A 13 -7.78 -2.06 -5.99
CA THR A 13 -7.82 -3.51 -6.24
C THR A 13 -7.15 -3.85 -7.58
N ARG A 14 -7.44 -3.09 -8.64
CA ARG A 14 -6.82 -3.32 -9.95
C ARG A 14 -5.31 -3.05 -9.94
N ALA A 15 -4.89 -1.97 -9.29
CA ALA A 15 -3.48 -1.64 -9.20
C ALA A 15 -2.71 -2.63 -8.31
N PHE A 16 -3.34 -3.11 -7.23
CA PHE A 16 -2.80 -4.12 -6.34
C PHE A 16 -2.66 -5.48 -7.03
N ASP A 17 -3.62 -5.88 -7.87
CA ASP A 17 -3.52 -7.12 -8.64
C ASP A 17 -2.27 -7.12 -9.53
N ASN A 18 -2.06 -6.04 -10.29
CA ASN A 18 -0.83 -5.83 -11.06
C ASN A 18 0.44 -5.81 -10.20
N LEU A 19 0.34 -5.28 -8.97
CA LEU A 19 1.46 -5.25 -8.02
C LEU A 19 1.80 -6.65 -7.51
N SER A 20 0.79 -7.47 -7.23
CA SER A 20 0.94 -8.85 -6.76
C SER A 20 1.55 -9.76 -7.79
N GLN A 21 1.46 -9.43 -9.08
CA GLN A 21 2.14 -10.19 -10.13
C GLN A 21 3.64 -9.91 -10.22
N GLN A 22 4.13 -8.83 -9.60
CA GLN A 22 5.56 -8.47 -9.63
C GLN A 22 6.40 -9.21 -8.59
N GLY A 23 5.77 -9.94 -7.66
CA GLY A 23 6.47 -10.67 -6.61
C GLY A 23 5.77 -10.59 -5.25
N ARG A 24 6.57 -10.55 -4.18
CA ARG A 24 6.05 -10.55 -2.81
C ARG A 24 5.55 -9.16 -2.44
N VAL A 25 4.26 -9.01 -2.22
CA VAL A 25 3.68 -7.70 -1.87
C VAL A 25 3.42 -7.60 -0.37
N GLY A 26 4.06 -6.61 0.25
CA GLY A 26 3.79 -6.19 1.61
C GLY A 26 2.62 -5.22 1.70
N VAL A 27 1.57 -5.50 2.46
CA VAL A 27 0.42 -4.59 2.66
C VAL A 27 0.26 -4.19 4.11
N GLY A 28 0.19 -2.88 4.35
CA GLY A 28 -0.09 -2.31 5.64
C GLY A 28 -1.22 -1.29 5.56
N ARG A 29 -2.01 -1.24 6.62
CA ARG A 29 -3.21 -0.39 6.70
C ARG A 29 -3.24 0.33 8.02
N SER A 30 -3.53 1.61 7.98
CA SER A 30 -3.70 2.48 9.15
C SER A 30 -5.00 3.25 9.02
N GLY A 31 -5.82 3.27 10.07
CA GLY A 31 -7.10 3.97 10.05
C GLY A 31 -8.08 3.45 11.11
N GLY A 32 -8.92 4.34 11.63
CA GLY A 32 -9.95 4.03 12.62
C GLY A 32 -11.36 4.26 12.07
N ARG A 33 -12.39 4.00 12.88
CA ARG A 33 -13.83 4.18 12.51
C ARG A 33 -14.17 5.60 12.02
N PHE A 34 -13.36 6.59 12.40
CA PHE A 34 -13.58 8.02 12.13
C PHE A 34 -12.37 8.76 11.51
N LYS A 35 -11.27 8.06 11.19
CA LYS A 35 -10.07 8.67 10.58
C LYS A 35 -9.90 8.18 9.13
N PRO A 36 -9.32 8.99 8.23
CA PRO A 36 -9.04 8.57 6.86
C PRO A 36 -8.26 7.26 6.86
N ARG A 37 -8.71 6.28 6.07
CA ARG A 37 -8.02 5.00 5.95
C ARG A 37 -6.86 5.19 4.99
N VAL A 38 -5.66 4.85 5.45
CA VAL A 38 -4.45 4.80 4.65
C VAL A 38 -4.09 3.34 4.42
N VAL A 39 -3.86 2.98 3.17
CA VAL A 39 -3.40 1.66 2.75
C VAL A 39 -2.12 1.84 1.96
N VAL A 40 -1.10 1.09 2.33
CA VAL A 40 0.19 1.04 1.65
C VAL A 40 0.43 -0.39 1.22
N ALA A 41 0.79 -0.58 -0.04
CA ALA A 41 1.25 -1.82 -0.60
C ALA A 41 2.65 -1.61 -1.22
N VAL A 42 3.56 -2.54 -1.01
CA VAL A 42 4.95 -2.49 -1.46
C VAL A 42 5.26 -3.81 -2.14
N ALA A 43 5.48 -3.81 -3.45
CA ALA A 43 6.00 -4.99 -4.13
C ALA A 43 7.49 -5.12 -3.88
N LEU A 44 7.91 -6.34 -3.57
CA LEU A 44 9.28 -6.72 -3.36
C LEU A 44 9.63 -7.84 -4.33
N ASP A 45 10.80 -7.73 -4.91
CA ASP A 45 11.42 -8.81 -5.68
C ASP A 45 12.00 -9.91 -4.76
N GLU A 46 12.53 -10.97 -5.35
CA GLU A 46 13.22 -12.07 -4.66
C GLU A 46 14.37 -11.57 -3.77
N LEU A 47 15.03 -10.47 -4.18
CA LEU A 47 16.10 -9.80 -3.42
C LEU A 47 15.59 -8.84 -2.35
N GLN A 48 14.30 -8.89 -1.98
CA GLN A 48 13.66 -7.97 -1.03
C GLN A 48 13.84 -6.48 -1.40
N ARG A 49 13.97 -6.19 -2.70
CA ARG A 49 14.05 -4.82 -3.24
C ARG A 49 12.69 -4.38 -3.72
N VAL A 50 12.37 -3.12 -3.49
CA VAL A 50 11.10 -2.55 -3.94
C VAL A 50 11.08 -2.42 -5.44
N THR A 51 10.18 -3.15 -6.10
CA THR A 51 9.93 -3.02 -7.54
C THR A 51 8.91 -1.93 -7.80
N ASP A 52 7.84 -1.89 -7.01
CA ASP A 52 6.77 -0.92 -7.18
C ASP A 52 6.00 -0.72 -5.87
N THR A 53 5.26 0.38 -5.76
CA THR A 53 4.55 0.75 -4.54
C THR A 53 3.20 1.37 -4.83
N LEU A 54 2.31 1.26 -3.87
CA LEU A 54 0.92 1.65 -3.98
C LEU A 54 0.43 2.24 -2.68
N LEU A 55 0.01 3.49 -2.73
CA LEU A 55 -0.52 4.24 -1.60
C LEU A 55 -1.93 4.70 -1.91
N MET A 56 -2.84 4.45 -1.00
CA MET A 56 -4.19 5.02 -1.05
C MET A 56 -4.47 5.70 0.28
N LYS A 57 -4.75 7.01 0.25
CA LYS A 57 -5.16 7.80 1.41
C LYS A 57 -6.56 8.34 1.16
N GLY A 58 -7.50 8.07 2.05
CA GLY A 58 -8.80 8.73 2.00
C GLY A 58 -9.96 7.94 2.60
N LEU A 59 -11.10 8.62 2.69
CA LEU A 59 -12.37 8.03 3.14
C LEU A 59 -13.19 7.47 1.97
N THR A 60 -12.87 7.86 0.72
CA THR A 60 -13.65 7.52 -0.47
C THR A 60 -13.00 6.39 -1.26
N VAL A 61 -13.81 5.41 -1.67
CA VAL A 61 -13.41 4.28 -2.55
C VAL A 61 -12.94 4.72 -3.96
N PHE A 62 -13.06 6.01 -4.25
CA PHE A 62 -12.62 6.66 -5.49
C PHE A 62 -11.21 7.27 -5.39
N ALA A 63 -10.59 7.26 -4.20
CA ALA A 63 -9.23 7.73 -4.04
C ALA A 63 -8.30 6.94 -4.96
N ARG A 64 -7.56 7.64 -5.81
CA ARG A 64 -6.69 6.99 -6.78
C ARG A 64 -5.44 6.47 -6.06
N PRO A 65 -5.02 5.22 -6.33
CA PRO A 65 -3.73 4.75 -5.89
C PRO A 65 -2.61 5.62 -6.46
N VAL A 66 -1.66 5.98 -5.61
CA VAL A 66 -0.48 6.78 -5.96
C VAL A 66 0.76 5.92 -5.72
N LYS A 67 1.72 5.97 -6.65
CA LYS A 67 3.01 5.30 -6.49
C LYS A 67 3.96 6.18 -5.69
N ILE A 68 4.83 5.56 -4.90
CA ILE A 68 5.84 6.24 -4.09
C ILE A 68 7.20 5.98 -4.72
N ALA A 69 7.59 6.85 -5.66
CA ALA A 69 8.86 6.74 -6.38
C ALA A 69 10.08 6.75 -5.44
N ALA A 70 9.98 7.43 -4.29
CA ALA A 70 11.05 7.49 -3.28
C ALA A 70 11.46 6.12 -2.72
N MET A 71 10.62 5.09 -2.86
CA MET A 71 10.90 3.73 -2.41
C MET A 71 11.42 2.81 -3.50
N GLN A 72 11.18 3.12 -4.78
CA GLN A 72 11.54 2.21 -5.88
C GLN A 72 13.04 1.94 -5.92
N GLY A 73 13.41 0.67 -6.09
CA GLY A 73 14.79 0.18 -6.14
C GLY A 73 15.49 0.06 -4.78
N LYS A 74 14.90 0.56 -3.69
CA LYS A 74 15.48 0.46 -2.34
C LYS A 74 15.25 -0.92 -1.74
N HIS A 75 16.16 -1.38 -0.89
CA HIS A 75 15.94 -2.60 -0.13
C HIS A 75 14.90 -2.37 0.97
N LEU A 76 14.11 -3.39 1.31
CA LEU A 76 13.05 -3.32 2.33
C LEU A 76 13.54 -2.70 3.65
N HIS A 77 14.77 -3.03 4.06
CA HIS A 77 15.38 -2.54 5.30
C HIS A 77 15.82 -1.06 5.23
N GLU A 78 16.01 -0.50 4.04
CA GLU A 78 16.36 0.90 3.85
C GLU A 78 15.12 1.82 3.85
N LEU A 79 13.93 1.23 3.78
CA LEU A 79 12.67 1.97 3.75
C LEU A 79 12.34 2.48 5.14
N GLN A 80 12.52 3.78 5.34
CA GLN A 80 12.21 4.45 6.59
C GLN A 80 10.90 5.24 6.45
N PRO A 81 9.85 4.88 7.21
CA PRO A 81 8.57 5.56 7.14
C PRO A 81 8.66 7.05 7.43
N ASP A 82 9.48 7.44 8.41
CA ASP A 82 9.70 8.84 8.79
C ASP A 82 10.35 9.67 7.68
N VAL A 83 11.22 9.06 6.86
CA VAL A 83 11.89 9.74 5.74
C VAL A 83 10.95 9.86 4.53
N ILE A 84 10.14 8.82 4.28
CA ILE A 84 9.23 8.78 3.13
C ILE A 84 7.98 9.63 3.39
N PHE A 85 7.52 9.69 4.64
CA PHE A 85 6.32 10.39 5.07
C PHE A 85 6.59 11.30 6.27
N PRO A 86 7.41 12.36 6.14
CA PRO A 86 7.84 13.18 7.27
C PRO A 86 6.69 13.87 8.02
N HIS A 87 5.59 14.18 7.33
CA HIS A 87 4.43 14.87 7.90
C HIS A 87 3.15 14.02 7.96
N ASP A 88 3.24 12.69 7.77
CA ASP A 88 2.05 11.83 7.74
C ASP A 88 2.23 10.56 8.57
N SER A 89 1.91 10.67 9.87
CA SER A 89 2.01 9.56 10.82
C SER A 89 1.09 8.37 10.49
N LEU A 90 -0.02 8.58 9.76
CA LEU A 90 -0.89 7.48 9.34
C LEU A 90 -0.22 6.65 8.25
N ALA A 91 0.38 7.33 7.26
CA ALA A 91 1.17 6.69 6.22
C ALA A 91 2.43 6.02 6.77
N GLN A 92 3.10 6.64 7.76
CA GLN A 92 4.23 6.03 8.46
C GLN A 92 3.85 4.69 9.09
N ASN A 93 2.74 4.67 9.84
CA ASN A 93 2.24 3.44 10.47
C ASN A 93 1.82 2.39 9.44
N ALA A 94 1.11 2.78 8.39
CA ALA A 94 0.72 1.87 7.32
C ALA A 94 1.94 1.28 6.61
N LEU A 95 2.95 2.09 6.31
CA LEU A 95 4.20 1.59 5.73
C LEU A 95 4.92 0.67 6.71
N SER A 96 5.09 1.04 7.97
CA SER A 96 5.72 0.19 8.99
C SER A 96 5.06 -1.19 9.07
N LEU A 97 3.72 -1.25 9.01
CA LEU A 97 2.97 -2.51 8.96
C LEU A 97 3.22 -3.30 7.67
N ALA A 98 3.31 -2.63 6.53
CA ALA A 98 3.62 -3.27 5.24
C ALA A 98 5.03 -3.88 5.24
N LEU A 99 6.00 -3.19 5.85
CA LEU A 99 7.38 -3.65 5.98
C LEU A 99 7.54 -4.76 7.01
N LYS A 100 6.73 -4.72 8.09
CA LYS A 100 6.68 -5.72 9.16
C LYS A 100 6.02 -7.04 8.77
N LEU A 101 5.76 -7.30 7.49
CA LEU A 101 5.27 -8.60 7.03
C LEU A 101 6.31 -9.69 7.28
N LYS A 102 6.31 -10.13 8.53
CA LYS A 102 7.03 -11.26 9.07
C LYS A 102 6.41 -12.49 8.44
N HIS A 103 7.28 -13.33 7.90
CA HIS A 103 6.98 -14.70 7.49
C HIS A 103 6.03 -15.34 8.52
N GLY A 104 4.78 -15.57 8.11
CA GLY A 104 4.00 -16.68 8.62
C GLY A 104 4.44 -17.92 7.88
#